data_AF-A6GG10-F1
#
_entry.id   AF-A6GG10-F1
#
_cell.length_a   1.000
_cell.length_b   1.000
_cell.length_c   1.000
_cell.angle_alpha   90.00
_cell.angle_beta   90.00
_cell.angle_gamma   90.00
#
_symmetry.space_group_name_H-M   'P 1'
#
loop_
_entity.id
_entity.type
_entity.pdbx_description
1 polymer ?
#
loop_
_entity_poly.entity_id
_entity_poly.type
_entity_poly.pdbx_seq_one_letter_code
_entity_poly.pdbx_strand_id
1 'polypeptide(L)'
;MTSRSFETVLVVALSGLGKSWLADAEPEGVYDGDRCIYAAVAEAFPELESRARLRAWRELARRRPWEGSGSADEEALALWAGTRRSMIAALHDVVRSGHYRLVVTSLVQPDWTVKHYYGIERHRYLEHLRRCGRALDNGHGEAANDRLEGFAPLTRLAPGTHLAQCPRIRAWAGMG
;
A
#
# COMPACT_ATOMS: atom_id res chain seq x y z
N MET A 1 15.34 -10.32 28.61
CA MET A 1 15.14 -10.56 27.17
C MET A 1 15.88 -9.46 26.42
N THR A 2 16.97 -9.81 25.71
CA THR A 2 17.68 -8.85 24.87
C THR A 2 16.84 -8.56 23.63
N SER A 3 16.20 -7.39 23.59
CA SER A 3 15.57 -6.86 22.38
C SER A 3 16.66 -6.72 21.31
N ARG A 4 16.69 -7.63 20.33
CA ARG A 4 17.41 -7.37 19.10
C ARG A 4 16.61 -6.31 18.35
N SER A 5 17.09 -5.07 18.36
CA SER A 5 16.56 -4.04 17.48
C SER A 5 16.77 -4.50 16.03
N PHE A 6 15.69 -4.84 15.35
CA PHE A 6 15.73 -5.07 13.91
C PHE A 6 15.43 -3.75 13.19
N GLU A 7 15.96 -3.59 11.98
CA GLU A 7 15.55 -2.49 11.10
C GLU A 7 14.16 -2.83 10.53
N THR A 8 13.18 -1.93 10.69
CA THR A 8 11.87 -2.07 10.03
C THR A 8 12.05 -1.94 8.52
N VAL A 9 11.64 -2.94 7.77
CA VAL A 9 11.68 -2.95 6.31
C VAL A 9 10.34 -2.48 5.77
N LEU A 10 10.31 -1.39 5.00
CA LEU A 10 9.14 -1.01 4.21
C LEU A 10 9.21 -1.60 2.81
N VAL A 11 8.12 -2.28 2.46
CA VAL A 11 7.87 -2.84 1.14
C VAL A 11 6.64 -2.19 0.52
N VAL A 12 6.80 -1.72 -0.71
CA VAL A 12 5.67 -1.29 -1.55
C VAL A 12 5.23 -2.46 -2.39
N ALA A 13 3.97 -2.86 -2.25
CA ALA A 13 3.38 -3.97 -2.97
C ALA A 13 1.97 -3.61 -3.48
N LEU A 14 1.75 -3.91 -4.75
CA LEU A 14 0.47 -3.69 -5.41
C LEU A 14 -0.71 -4.36 -4.68
N SER A 15 -1.90 -3.86 -4.98
CA SER A 15 -3.13 -4.54 -4.59
C SER A 15 -3.17 -5.96 -5.17
N GLY A 16 -3.89 -6.86 -4.52
CA GLY A 16 -4.01 -8.25 -4.95
C GLY A 16 -2.91 -9.20 -4.44
N LEU A 17 -1.71 -8.69 -4.16
CA LEU A 17 -0.52 -9.49 -3.78
C LEU A 17 -0.58 -10.20 -2.41
N GLY A 18 -1.69 -10.07 -1.67
CA GLY A 18 -1.89 -10.78 -0.40
C GLY A 18 -1.31 -10.10 0.83
N LYS A 19 -1.19 -8.76 0.83
CA LYS A 19 -0.71 -7.97 1.98
C LYS A 19 -1.47 -8.27 3.27
N SER A 20 -2.80 -8.13 3.26
CA SER A 20 -3.64 -8.39 4.43
C SER A 20 -3.53 -9.84 4.90
N TRP A 21 -3.53 -10.80 3.97
CA TRP A 21 -3.33 -12.22 4.29
C TRP A 21 -1.98 -12.45 4.99
N LEU A 22 -0.90 -11.81 4.51
CA LEU A 22 0.42 -11.94 5.13
C LEU A 22 0.45 -11.33 6.53
N ALA A 23 -0.18 -10.17 6.72
CA ALA A 23 -0.30 -9.55 8.05
C ALA A 23 -1.16 -10.39 9.01
N ASP A 24 -2.21 -11.05 8.50
CA ASP A 24 -3.05 -11.92 9.32
C ASP A 24 -2.35 -13.25 9.67
N ALA A 25 -1.49 -13.76 8.78
CA ALA A 25 -0.68 -14.94 9.04
C ALA A 25 0.47 -14.68 10.04
N GLU A 26 1.01 -13.45 10.06
CA GLU A 26 2.17 -13.06 10.89
C GLU A 26 1.91 -11.75 11.67
N PRO A 27 0.91 -11.72 12.57
CA PRO A 27 0.42 -10.49 13.18
C PRO A 27 1.43 -9.79 14.10
N GLU A 28 2.41 -10.52 14.62
CA GLU A 28 3.48 -9.97 15.48
C GLU A 28 4.67 -9.43 14.67
N GLY A 29 4.81 -9.82 13.40
CA GLY A 29 5.98 -9.52 12.58
C GLY A 29 5.71 -8.61 11.38
N VAL A 30 4.48 -8.62 10.86
CA VAL A 30 4.10 -7.94 9.62
C VAL A 30 2.90 -7.01 9.83
N TYR A 31 3.04 -5.78 9.36
CA TYR A 31 1.95 -4.80 9.34
C TYR A 31 1.42 -4.57 7.93
N ASP A 32 0.09 -4.62 7.77
CA ASP A 32 -0.59 -4.15 6.56
C ASP A 32 -0.74 -2.62 6.61
N GLY A 33 0.20 -1.93 5.96
CA GLY A 33 0.24 -0.48 5.86
C GLY A 33 -0.97 0.15 5.15
N ASP A 34 -1.77 -0.63 4.40
CA ASP A 34 -3.00 -0.11 3.80
C ASP A 34 -4.05 0.20 4.88
N ARG A 35 -3.91 -0.32 6.11
CA ARG A 35 -4.75 0.07 7.26
C ARG A 35 -4.65 1.56 7.58
N CYS A 36 -3.47 2.17 7.41
CA CYS A 36 -3.29 3.62 7.56
C CYS A 36 -4.08 4.40 6.48
N ILE A 37 -4.17 3.85 5.26
CA ILE A 37 -4.97 4.44 4.18
C ILE A 37 -6.46 4.38 4.55
N TYR A 38 -6.94 3.22 4.99
CA TYR A 38 -8.36 3.06 5.35
C TYR A 38 -8.78 3.98 6.50
N ALA A 39 -7.92 4.13 7.52
CA ALA A 39 -8.17 5.04 8.64
C ALA A 39 -8.24 6.51 8.19
N ALA A 40 -7.22 6.99 7.47
CA ALA A 40 -7.18 8.39 7.03
C ALA A 40 -8.34 8.74 6.08
N VAL A 41 -8.72 7.84 5.17
CA VAL A 41 -9.87 8.06 4.29
C VAL A 41 -11.19 8.01 5.07
N ALA A 42 -11.29 7.20 6.14
CA ALA A 42 -12.48 7.20 6.99
C ALA A 42 -12.68 8.51 7.74
N GLU A 43 -11.59 9.15 8.18
CA GLU A 43 -11.64 10.48 8.81
C GLU A 43 -11.98 11.59 7.80
N ALA A 44 -11.47 11.50 6.57
CA ALA A 44 -11.68 12.51 5.54
C ALA A 44 -13.07 12.46 4.89
N PHE A 45 -13.74 11.30 4.91
CA PHE A 45 -15.06 11.09 4.32
C PHE A 45 -15.96 10.32 5.32
N PRO A 46 -16.25 10.89 6.50
CA PRO A 46 -16.94 10.19 7.59
C PRO A 46 -18.36 9.75 7.22
N GLU A 47 -19.04 10.53 6.38
CA GLU A 47 -20.41 10.30 5.90
C GLU A 47 -20.54 9.15 4.90
N LEU A 48 -19.43 8.69 4.33
CA LEU A 48 -19.43 7.62 3.32
C LEU A 48 -19.17 6.25 3.96
N GLU A 49 -19.74 5.21 3.35
CA GLU A 49 -19.42 3.82 3.69
C GLU A 49 -18.00 3.41 3.25
N SER A 50 -17.43 2.36 3.83
CA SER A 50 -16.02 1.93 3.59
C SER A 50 -15.63 1.82 2.11
N ARG A 51 -16.47 1.23 1.25
CA ARG A 51 -16.20 1.15 -0.20
C ARG A 51 -16.40 2.48 -0.94
N ALA A 52 -17.26 3.36 -0.44
CA ALA A 52 -17.51 4.68 -1.02
C ALA A 52 -16.38 5.66 -0.67
N ARG A 53 -15.89 5.61 0.57
CA ARG A 53 -14.69 6.31 1.08
C ARG A 53 -13.49 6.17 0.14
N LEU A 54 -13.07 4.94 -0.13
CA LEU A 54 -11.94 4.67 -1.02
C LEU A 54 -12.17 5.20 -2.43
N ARG A 55 -13.40 5.08 -2.96
CA ARG A 55 -13.75 5.61 -4.29
C ARG A 55 -13.67 7.12 -4.32
N ALA A 56 -14.18 7.82 -3.31
CA ALA A 56 -14.10 9.27 -3.18
C ALA A 56 -12.64 9.76 -3.12
N TRP A 57 -11.80 9.13 -2.29
CA TRP A 57 -10.37 9.41 -2.25
C TRP A 57 -9.69 9.23 -3.61
N ARG A 58 -10.02 8.16 -4.33
CA ARG A 58 -9.45 7.86 -5.65
C ARG A 58 -9.89 8.88 -6.69
N GLU A 59 -11.15 9.32 -6.66
CA GLU A 59 -11.66 10.36 -7.55
C GLU A 59 -10.96 11.69 -7.28
N LEU A 60 -10.84 12.07 -6.00
CA LEU A 60 -10.10 13.25 -5.58
C LEU A 60 -8.66 13.22 -6.09
N ALA A 61 -7.95 12.10 -5.94
CA ALA A 61 -6.60 11.95 -6.45
C ALA A 61 -6.55 11.97 -7.99
N ARG A 62 -7.56 11.45 -8.70
CA ARG A 62 -7.61 11.45 -10.17
C ARG A 62 -7.77 12.85 -10.73
N ARG A 63 -8.48 13.74 -10.03
CA ARG A 63 -8.62 15.15 -10.39
C ARG A 63 -7.32 15.94 -10.31
N ARG A 64 -6.28 15.38 -9.65
CA ARG A 64 -4.96 16.00 -9.46
C ARG A 64 -5.05 17.45 -8.95
N PRO A 65 -5.68 17.68 -7.78
CA PRO A 65 -5.86 19.04 -7.26
C PRO A 65 -4.54 19.79 -7.00
N TRP A 66 -3.39 19.09 -6.98
CA TRP A 66 -2.06 19.68 -6.92
C TRP A 66 -1.56 20.28 -8.24
N GLU A 67 -2.23 20.04 -9.37
CA GLU A 67 -1.90 20.59 -10.69
C GLU A 67 -2.79 21.79 -11.08
N GLY A 68 -3.90 22.00 -10.35
CA GLY A 68 -4.90 23.03 -10.66
C GLY A 68 -4.60 24.40 -10.04
N SER A 69 -5.28 25.43 -10.55
CA SER A 69 -5.26 26.81 -10.03
C SER A 69 -6.68 27.38 -10.02
N GLY A 70 -7.34 27.36 -8.86
CA GLY A 70 -8.72 27.84 -8.67
C GLY A 70 -9.27 27.45 -7.29
N SER A 71 -10.27 28.16 -6.78
CA SER A 71 -10.79 27.93 -5.41
C SER A 71 -11.40 26.53 -5.19
N ALA A 72 -12.06 25.97 -6.21
CA ALA A 72 -12.56 24.58 -6.16
C ALA A 72 -11.42 23.54 -6.11
N ASP A 73 -10.23 23.92 -6.59
CA ASP A 73 -9.03 23.10 -6.48
C ASP A 73 -8.32 23.34 -5.13
N GLU A 74 -8.50 24.50 -4.48
CA GLU A 74 -7.94 24.78 -3.14
C GLU A 74 -8.56 23.90 -2.05
N GLU A 75 -9.89 23.78 -2.00
CA GLU A 75 -10.57 22.89 -1.05
C GLU A 75 -10.22 21.42 -1.32
N ALA A 76 -10.21 21.03 -2.59
CA ALA A 76 -9.83 19.69 -3.01
C ALA A 76 -8.36 19.38 -2.68
N LEU A 77 -7.47 20.36 -2.85
CA LEU A 77 -6.06 20.26 -2.50
C LEU A 77 -5.88 20.17 -0.98
N ALA A 78 -6.60 20.97 -0.21
CA ALA A 78 -6.56 20.93 1.25
C ALA A 78 -7.01 19.57 1.79
N LEU A 79 -8.14 19.05 1.28
CA LEU A 79 -8.64 17.73 1.62
C LEU A 79 -7.65 16.64 1.19
N TRP A 80 -7.12 16.72 -0.04
CA TRP A 80 -6.15 15.74 -0.54
C TRP A 80 -4.88 15.72 0.29
N ALA A 81 -4.29 16.89 0.53
CA ALA A 81 -3.05 17.04 1.27
C ALA A 81 -3.23 16.67 2.75
N GLY A 82 -4.36 17.04 3.36
CA GLY A 82 -4.72 16.66 4.72
C GLY A 82 -4.79 15.15 4.87
N THR A 83 -5.60 14.50 4.03
CA THR A 83 -5.75 13.03 4.04
C THR A 83 -4.39 12.36 3.81
N ARG A 84 -3.62 12.82 2.82
CA ARG A 84 -2.29 12.28 2.52
C ARG A 84 -1.31 12.43 3.69
N ARG A 85 -1.30 13.57 4.38
CA ARG A 85 -0.48 13.77 5.58
C ARG A 85 -0.88 12.79 6.68
N SER A 86 -2.17 12.59 6.93
CA SER A 86 -2.63 11.62 7.92
C SER A 86 -2.20 10.19 7.57
N MET A 87 -2.29 9.78 6.30
CA MET A 87 -1.81 8.47 5.84
C MET A 87 -0.31 8.28 6.10
N ILE A 88 0.50 9.26 5.70
CA ILE A 88 1.96 9.18 5.81
C ILE A 88 2.40 9.25 7.28
N ALA A 89 1.78 10.12 8.09
CA ALA A 89 2.06 10.23 9.51
C ALA A 89 1.80 8.90 10.24
N ALA A 90 0.62 8.31 10.05
CA ALA A 90 0.28 7.03 10.66
C ALA A 90 1.24 5.90 10.23
N LEU A 91 1.59 5.84 8.93
CA LEU A 91 2.55 4.85 8.43
C LEU A 91 3.96 5.07 9.04
N HIS A 92 4.38 6.32 9.18
CA HIS A 92 5.66 6.69 9.77
C HIS A 92 5.72 6.31 11.26
N ASP A 93 4.65 6.52 12.02
CA ASP A 93 4.56 6.12 13.42
C ASP A 93 4.69 4.60 13.59
N VAL A 94 4.00 3.83 12.73
CA VAL A 94 4.13 2.36 12.69
C VAL A 94 5.58 1.95 12.45
N VAL A 95 6.24 2.56 11.46
CA VAL A 95 7.62 2.20 11.08
C VAL A 95 8.61 2.57 12.18
N ARG A 96 8.46 3.75 12.78
CA ARG A 96 9.30 4.25 13.88
C ARG A 96 9.10 3.51 15.18
N SER A 97 7.93 2.93 15.41
CA SER A 97 7.68 2.13 16.61
C SER A 97 8.68 0.96 16.74
N GLY A 98 9.24 0.50 15.62
CA GLY A 98 10.12 -0.67 15.57
C GLY A 98 9.41 -1.97 16.00
N HIS A 99 8.08 -1.96 16.10
CA HIS A 99 7.30 -3.10 16.56
C HIS A 99 7.22 -4.19 15.48
N TYR A 100 7.14 -3.80 14.20
CA TYR A 100 6.99 -4.71 13.07
C TYR A 100 8.28 -4.80 12.26
N ARG A 101 8.72 -6.03 11.96
CA ARG A 101 9.90 -6.27 11.11
C ARG A 101 9.66 -5.84 9.67
N LEU A 102 8.44 -6.06 9.22
CA LEU A 102 8.02 -5.78 7.85
C LEU A 102 6.75 -4.95 7.87
N VAL A 103 6.78 -3.83 7.14
CA VAL A 103 5.59 -3.04 6.83
C VAL A 103 5.35 -3.15 5.34
N VAL A 104 4.16 -3.60 4.94
CA VAL A 104 3.82 -3.76 3.52
C VAL A 104 2.67 -2.82 3.17
N THR A 105 2.85 -1.96 2.17
CA THR A 105 1.84 -0.95 1.79
C THR A 105 1.69 -0.85 0.28
N SER A 106 0.57 -0.34 -0.19
CA SER A 106 0.37 0.10 -1.57
C SER A 106 0.74 1.58 -1.81
N LEU A 107 1.15 2.30 -0.76
CA LEU A 107 1.51 3.70 -0.83
C LEU A 107 2.90 3.89 -1.48
N VAL A 108 2.95 4.55 -2.64
CA VAL A 108 4.15 4.61 -3.50
C VAL A 108 5.09 5.79 -3.20
N GLN A 109 4.72 6.72 -2.31
CA GLN A 109 5.48 7.95 -2.12
C GLN A 109 5.75 8.34 -0.65
N PRO A 110 6.31 7.46 0.19
CA PRO A 110 6.98 7.90 1.39
C PRO A 110 8.33 8.56 1.05
N ASP A 111 8.68 9.63 1.76
CA ASP A 111 9.94 10.39 1.59
C ASP A 111 11.18 9.66 2.16
N TRP A 112 11.06 8.36 2.48
CA TRP A 112 12.06 7.55 3.15
C TRP A 112 12.29 6.22 2.42
N THR A 113 13.38 5.53 2.77
CA THR A 113 13.94 4.42 2.00
C THR A 113 13.02 3.20 1.95
N VAL A 114 12.16 3.13 0.93
CA VAL A 114 11.54 1.88 0.50
C VAL A 114 12.64 0.90 0.12
N LYS A 115 12.72 -0.24 0.80
CA LYS A 115 13.76 -1.24 0.52
C LYS A 115 13.43 -2.03 -0.75
N HIS A 116 12.13 -2.31 -0.97
CA HIS A 116 11.69 -3.12 -2.09
C HIS A 116 10.33 -2.70 -2.64
N TYR A 117 10.24 -2.78 -3.97
CA TYR A 117 9.00 -2.66 -4.72
C TYR A 117 8.65 -4.04 -5.27
N TYR A 118 7.39 -4.46 -5.14
CA TYR A 118 6.87 -5.73 -5.66
C TYR A 118 5.66 -5.50 -6.55
N GLY A 119 5.66 -6.14 -7.72
CA GLY A 119 4.59 -6.01 -8.69
C GLY A 119 4.49 -7.20 -9.64
N ILE A 120 3.41 -7.24 -10.42
CA ILE A 120 3.19 -8.22 -11.49
C ILE A 120 3.14 -7.45 -12.80
N GLU A 121 3.65 -8.01 -13.87
CA GLU A 121 3.55 -7.39 -15.19
C GLU A 121 2.12 -6.98 -15.53
N ARG A 122 1.98 -5.78 -16.11
CA ARG A 122 0.69 -5.17 -16.42
C ARG A 122 -0.27 -6.13 -17.12
N HIS A 123 0.18 -6.78 -18.19
CA HIS A 123 -0.64 -7.69 -19.00
C HIS A 123 -0.98 -9.03 -18.32
N ARG A 124 -0.39 -9.32 -17.16
CA ARG A 124 -0.60 -10.57 -16.40
C ARG A 124 -1.33 -10.37 -15.09
N TYR A 125 -1.75 -9.13 -14.79
CA TYR A 125 -2.41 -8.81 -13.53
C TYR A 125 -3.77 -9.52 -13.39
N LEU A 126 -4.57 -9.57 -14.46
CA LEU A 126 -5.84 -10.33 -14.45
C LEU A 126 -5.61 -11.84 -14.24
N GLU A 127 -4.56 -12.40 -14.85
CA GLU A 127 -4.17 -13.80 -14.64
C GLU A 127 -3.85 -14.05 -13.16
N HIS A 128 -3.14 -13.13 -12.51
CA HIS A 128 -2.83 -13.22 -11.08
C HIS A 128 -4.09 -13.24 -10.22
N LEU A 129 -5.02 -12.30 -10.43
CA LEU A 129 -6.24 -12.24 -9.63
C LEU A 129 -7.08 -13.51 -9.73
N ARG A 130 -7.20 -14.07 -10.95
CA ARG A 130 -7.88 -15.35 -11.17
C ARG A 130 -7.20 -16.47 -10.39
N ARG A 131 -5.86 -16.59 -10.49
CA ARG A 131 -5.09 -17.64 -9.80
C ARG A 131 -5.10 -17.51 -8.28
N CYS A 132 -5.18 -16.28 -7.76
CA CYS A 132 -5.31 -15.99 -6.33
C CYS A 132 -6.77 -16.03 -5.83
N GLY A 133 -7.74 -16.43 -6.67
CA GLY A 133 -9.15 -16.54 -6.27
C GLY A 133 -9.84 -15.21 -5.96
N ARG A 134 -9.35 -14.08 -6.48
CA ARG A 134 -10.00 -12.77 -6.29
C ARG A 134 -10.95 -12.49 -7.46
N ALA A 135 -12.24 -12.38 -7.16
CA ALA A 135 -13.32 -12.40 -8.15
C ALA A 135 -13.40 -11.16 -9.07
N LEU A 136 -12.96 -9.98 -8.66
CA LEU A 136 -13.06 -8.75 -9.46
C LEU A 136 -11.94 -7.78 -9.03
N ASP A 137 -11.20 -7.22 -10.00
CA ASP A 137 -10.46 -5.97 -9.77
C ASP A 137 -11.38 -4.81 -10.09
N ASN A 138 -11.21 -3.70 -9.39
CA ASN A 138 -11.85 -2.44 -9.79
C ASN A 138 -10.88 -1.58 -10.65
N GLY A 139 -9.94 -2.23 -11.36
CA GLY A 139 -8.89 -1.61 -12.17
C GLY A 139 -7.75 -0.97 -11.37
N HIS A 140 -7.64 -1.27 -10.08
CA HIS A 140 -6.69 -0.60 -9.18
C HIS A 140 -5.28 -1.16 -9.25
N GLY A 141 -5.13 -2.45 -9.57
CA GLY A 141 -3.80 -3.03 -9.67
C GLY A 141 -3.09 -2.68 -10.96
N GLU A 142 -3.82 -2.52 -12.06
CA GLU A 142 -3.26 -2.05 -13.34
C GLU A 142 -2.79 -0.59 -13.24
N ALA A 143 -3.63 0.32 -12.73
CA ALA A 143 -3.23 1.71 -12.55
C ALA A 143 -2.12 1.89 -11.50
N ALA A 144 -2.01 0.99 -10.52
CA ALA A 144 -0.90 0.98 -9.57
C ALA A 144 0.40 0.39 -10.16
N ASN A 145 0.29 -0.55 -11.10
CA ASN A 145 1.41 -1.05 -11.90
C ASN A 145 2.06 0.08 -12.69
N ASP A 146 1.25 0.90 -13.36
CA ASP A 146 1.73 2.06 -14.12
C ASP A 146 2.45 3.07 -13.20
N ARG A 147 2.04 3.19 -11.92
CA ARG A 147 2.70 4.06 -10.93
C ARG A 147 4.04 3.53 -10.44
N LEU A 148 4.33 2.24 -10.60
CA LEU A 148 5.62 1.65 -10.20
C LEU A 148 6.60 1.55 -11.38
N GLU A 149 6.11 1.73 -12.61
CA GLU A 149 6.95 1.86 -13.80
C GLU A 149 7.81 3.12 -13.67
N GLY A 150 9.12 2.95 -13.48
CA GLY A 150 10.09 4.04 -13.28
C GLY A 150 10.61 4.25 -11.85
N PHE A 151 10.12 3.50 -10.86
CA PHE A 151 10.71 3.48 -9.50
C PHE A 151 11.90 2.50 -9.42
N ALA A 152 12.65 2.52 -8.30
CA ALA A 152 13.78 1.63 -8.01
C ALA A 152 13.47 0.15 -8.35
N PRO A 153 14.48 -0.72 -8.63
CA PRO A 153 14.26 -1.98 -9.33
C PRO A 153 13.11 -2.81 -8.74
N LEU A 154 12.01 -2.86 -9.49
CA LEU A 154 10.81 -3.62 -9.17
C LEU A 154 11.12 -5.12 -9.17
N THR A 155 10.83 -5.80 -8.07
CA THR A 155 10.84 -7.27 -8.03
C THR A 155 9.54 -7.77 -8.67
N ARG A 156 9.66 -8.36 -9.86
CA ARG A 156 8.52 -8.96 -10.57
C ARG A 156 8.13 -10.28 -9.93
N LEU A 157 6.84 -10.46 -9.66
CA LEU A 157 6.24 -11.69 -9.19
C LEU A 157 5.52 -12.40 -10.33
N ALA A 158 5.61 -13.73 -10.34
CA ALA A 158 4.82 -14.54 -11.26
C ALA A 158 3.31 -14.42 -10.92
N PRO A 159 2.42 -14.52 -11.91
CA PRO A 159 0.99 -14.54 -11.64
C PRO A 159 0.59 -15.70 -10.74
N GLY A 160 -0.30 -15.40 -9.79
CA GLY A 160 -0.70 -16.34 -8.72
C GLY A 160 0.20 -16.32 -7.48
N THR A 161 1.34 -15.62 -7.48
CA THR A 161 2.23 -15.57 -6.31
C THR A 161 1.73 -14.57 -5.26
N HIS A 162 1.43 -15.07 -4.06
CA HIS A 162 1.20 -14.24 -2.88
C HIS A 162 2.54 -13.81 -2.25
N LEU A 163 2.59 -12.64 -1.60
CA LEU A 163 3.79 -12.18 -0.91
C LEU A 163 4.29 -13.15 0.15
N ALA A 164 3.38 -13.84 0.84
CA ALA A 164 3.73 -14.87 1.80
C ALA A 164 4.48 -16.08 1.21
N GLN A 165 4.38 -16.29 -0.11
CA GLN A 165 5.11 -17.33 -0.82
C GLN A 165 6.48 -16.83 -1.32
N CYS A 166 6.78 -15.53 -1.23
CA CYS A 166 8.04 -14.98 -1.67
C CYS A 166 9.15 -15.27 -0.64
N PRO A 167 10.20 -16.03 -0.99
CA PRO A 167 11.25 -16.42 -0.04
C PRO A 167 11.96 -15.22 0.60
N ARG A 168 12.14 -14.11 -0.13
CA ARG A 168 12.76 -12.88 0.41
C ARG A 168 11.90 -12.22 1.48
N ILE A 169 10.58 -12.17 1.26
CA ILE A 169 9.61 -11.66 2.24
C ILE A 169 9.61 -12.55 3.48
N ARG A 170 9.55 -13.87 3.29
CA ARG A 170 9.60 -14.85 4.38
C ARG A 170 10.88 -14.72 5.22
N ALA A 171 12.03 -14.60 4.55
CA ALA A 171 13.31 -14.40 5.23
C ALA A 171 13.33 -13.12 6.08
N TRP A 172 12.75 -12.01 5.60
CA TRP A 172 12.64 -10.77 6.38
C TRP A 172 11.67 -10.86 7.55
N ALA A 173 10.52 -11.52 7.34
CA ALA A 173 9.57 -11.78 8.42
C ALA A 173 10.16 -12.73 9.48
N GLY A 174 11.20 -13.50 9.13
CA GLY A 174 11.78 -14.54 9.98
C GLY A 174 10.95 -15.84 9.95
N MET A 175 10.23 -16.08 8.85
CA MET A 175 9.40 -17.24 8.60
C MET A 175 10.23 -18.35 7.95
N GLY A 176 10.65 -19.34 8.75
CA GLY A 176 11.28 -20.59 8.29
C GLY A 176 10.24 -21.59 7.82
#